data_AF-A0A2K8U7N5-F1
#
_entry.id   AF-A0A2K8U7N5-F1
#
_cell.length_a   1.000
_cell.length_b   1.000
_cell.length_c   1.000
_cell.angle_alpha   90.00
_cell.angle_beta   90.00
_cell.angle_gamma   90.00
#
_symmetry.space_group_name_H-M   'P 1'
#
loop_
_entity.id
_entity.type
_entity.pdbx_description
1 polymer ?
#
loop_
_entity_poly.entity_id
_entity_poly.type
_entity_poly.pdbx_seq_one_letter_code
_entity_poly.pdbx_strand_id
1 'polypeptide(L)'
;MPKFTQPSRTVRDIKTLAGKADDLLTPHKMYMRLFALETERHRRKQERLSAMLRVTNIDARCAEIDREKEQLLGLLGVESIPAQIPAAALADGAQAAGARPSRGSPQGDPRRTRPRAAAQTPPTETVSAEPVKIRY
;
A
#
# COMPACT_ATOMS: atom_id res chain seq x y z
N MET A 1 -0.74 -30.02 68.00
CA MET A 1 -0.93 -30.20 66.54
C MET A 1 -1.54 -28.93 65.97
N PRO A 2 -0.78 -28.01 65.35
CA PRO A 2 -1.39 -26.84 64.73
C PRO A 2 -2.03 -27.27 63.40
N LYS A 3 -3.32 -26.98 63.24
CA LYS A 3 -4.09 -27.21 62.01
C LYS A 3 -3.80 -26.04 61.06
N PHE A 4 -3.28 -26.33 59.86
CA PHE A 4 -3.11 -25.33 58.81
C PHE A 4 -4.48 -24.87 58.32
N THR A 5 -4.94 -23.70 58.77
CA THR A 5 -6.06 -22.98 58.14
C THR A 5 -5.48 -22.26 56.92
N GLN A 6 -5.59 -22.88 55.75
CA GLN A 6 -5.32 -22.17 54.49
C GLN A 6 -6.52 -21.27 54.21
N PRO A 7 -6.32 -19.97 53.94
CA PRO A 7 -7.41 -19.04 53.65
C PRO A 7 -8.15 -19.46 52.37
N SER A 8 -9.48 -19.34 52.38
CA SER A 8 -10.36 -19.64 51.25
C SER A 8 -9.99 -18.76 50.05
N ARG A 9 -9.65 -19.38 48.91
CA ARG A 9 -9.33 -18.70 47.64
C ARG A 9 -10.38 -17.62 47.34
N THR A 10 -9.92 -16.41 47.08
CA THR A 10 -10.77 -15.26 46.73
C THR A 10 -10.94 -15.13 45.22
N VAL A 11 -11.87 -14.28 44.77
CA VAL A 11 -12.09 -14.00 43.34
C VAL A 11 -10.81 -13.50 42.64
N ARG A 12 -9.91 -12.83 43.37
CA ARG A 12 -8.60 -12.38 42.87
C ARG A 12 -7.63 -13.53 42.58
N ASP A 13 -7.86 -14.70 43.16
CA ASP A 13 -7.06 -15.90 42.94
C ASP A 13 -7.55 -16.72 41.74
N ILE A 14 -8.70 -16.36 41.15
CA ILE A 14 -9.23 -16.95 39.93
C ILE A 14 -8.46 -16.37 38.75
N LYS A 15 -7.35 -17.02 38.38
CA LYS A 15 -6.56 -16.68 37.19
C LYS A 15 -7.32 -17.16 35.94
N THR A 16 -7.88 -16.25 35.17
CA THR A 16 -8.40 -16.60 33.83
C THR A 16 -7.24 -16.70 32.84
N LEU A 17 -7.29 -17.69 31.94
CA LEU A 17 -6.29 -17.87 30.87
C LEU A 17 -6.34 -16.76 29.80
N ALA A 18 -7.22 -15.76 29.97
CA ALA A 18 -7.53 -14.70 29.02
C ALA A 18 -6.34 -13.80 28.62
N GLY A 19 -5.18 -13.91 29.28
CA GLY A 19 -3.96 -13.18 28.93
C GLY A 19 -2.71 -14.05 28.79
N LYS A 20 -2.84 -15.39 28.77
CA LYS A 20 -1.70 -16.32 28.73
C LYS A 20 -1.55 -17.08 27.41
N ALA A 21 -2.60 -17.11 26.59
CA ALA A 21 -2.50 -17.68 25.25
C ALA A 21 -1.89 -16.63 24.33
N ASP A 22 -0.69 -16.90 23.84
CA ASP A 22 -0.02 -16.07 22.86
C ASP A 22 -0.94 -15.92 21.62
N ASP A 23 -1.39 -14.68 21.42
CA ASP A 23 -2.59 -14.37 20.65
C ASP A 23 -2.38 -14.56 19.13
N LEU A 24 -1.10 -14.70 18.70
CA LEU A 24 -0.71 -14.90 17.31
C LEU A 24 -0.88 -16.32 16.79
N LEU A 25 -0.94 -17.33 17.66
CA LEU A 25 -1.00 -18.75 17.28
C LEU A 25 -2.42 -19.32 17.29
N THR A 26 -3.44 -18.49 17.52
CA THR A 26 -4.82 -18.94 17.41
C THR A 26 -5.17 -19.16 15.93
N PRO A 27 -5.65 -20.34 15.52
CA PRO A 27 -5.87 -20.68 14.12
C PRO A 27 -6.74 -19.65 13.37
N HIS A 28 -7.80 -19.15 14.02
CA HIS A 28 -8.66 -18.13 13.45
C HIS A 28 -7.92 -16.84 13.08
N LYS A 29 -7.02 -16.33 13.95
CA LYS A 29 -6.24 -15.12 13.65
C LYS A 29 -5.23 -15.34 12.54
N MET A 30 -4.67 -16.54 12.44
CA MET A 30 -3.81 -16.93 11.33
C MET A 30 -4.55 -16.91 9.99
N TYR A 31 -5.77 -17.47 9.94
CA TYR A 31 -6.61 -17.42 8.73
C TYR A 31 -6.95 -15.98 8.33
N MET A 32 -7.31 -15.11 9.29
CA MET A 32 -7.57 -13.70 9.00
C MET A 32 -6.35 -12.99 8.44
N ARG A 33 -5.16 -13.25 9.01
CA ARG A 33 -3.91 -12.69 8.50
C ARG A 33 -3.58 -13.21 7.11
N LEU A 34 -3.80 -14.49 6.85
CA LEU A 34 -3.60 -15.09 5.53
C LEU A 34 -4.50 -14.41 4.49
N PHE A 35 -5.79 -14.25 4.80
CA PHE A 35 -6.74 -13.58 3.91
C PHE A 35 -6.34 -12.12 3.62
N ALA A 36 -5.88 -11.39 4.64
CA ALA A 36 -5.37 -10.02 4.44
C ALA A 36 -4.15 -9.98 3.51
N LEU A 37 -3.24 -10.97 3.61
CA LEU A 37 -2.07 -11.06 2.73
C LEU A 37 -2.45 -11.46 1.31
N GLU A 38 -3.41 -12.36 1.15
CA GLU A 38 -3.91 -12.78 -0.16
C GLU A 38 -4.59 -11.64 -0.91
N THR A 39 -5.44 -10.89 -0.22
CA THR A 39 -6.14 -9.73 -0.80
C THR A 39 -5.16 -8.61 -1.17
N GLU A 40 -4.19 -8.30 -0.31
CA GLU A 40 -3.15 -7.33 -0.62
C GLU A 40 -2.29 -7.79 -1.81
N ARG A 41 -1.90 -9.07 -1.87
CA ARG A 41 -1.18 -9.62 -3.03
C ARG A 41 -2.01 -9.46 -4.31
N HIS A 42 -3.31 -9.74 -4.26
CA HIS A 42 -4.19 -9.59 -5.42
C HIS A 42 -4.23 -8.14 -5.90
N ARG A 43 -4.42 -7.19 -4.98
CA ARG A 43 -4.39 -5.74 -5.27
C ARG A 43 -3.08 -5.31 -5.92
N ARG A 44 -1.94 -5.73 -5.35
CA ARG A 44 -0.60 -5.44 -5.91
C ARG A 44 -0.40 -6.04 -7.30
N LYS A 45 -0.94 -7.22 -7.58
CA LYS A 45 -0.88 -7.82 -8.91
C LYS A 45 -1.64 -6.98 -9.94
N GLN A 46 -2.82 -6.48 -9.59
CA GLN A 46 -3.59 -5.59 -10.48
C GLN A 46 -2.83 -4.28 -10.77
N GLU A 47 -2.27 -3.64 -9.74
CA GLU A 47 -1.44 -2.45 -9.90
C GLU A 47 -0.23 -2.72 -10.79
N ARG A 48 0.44 -3.87 -10.60
CA ARG A 48 1.57 -4.28 -11.45
C ARG A 48 1.15 -4.43 -12.91
N LEU A 49 0.00 -5.06 -13.19
CA LEU A 49 -0.48 -5.21 -14.57
C LEU A 49 -0.75 -3.86 -15.22
N SER A 50 -1.41 -2.94 -14.49
CA SER A 50 -1.64 -1.56 -14.97
C SER A 50 -0.33 -0.80 -15.20
N ALA A 51 0.65 -0.93 -14.29
CA ALA A 51 1.96 -0.32 -14.46
C ALA A 51 2.71 -0.90 -15.67
N MET A 52 2.64 -2.21 -15.87
CA MET A 52 3.33 -2.86 -16.97
C MET A 52 2.74 -2.46 -18.33
N LEU A 53 1.43 -2.23 -18.42
CA LEU A 53 0.82 -1.67 -19.62
C LEU A 53 1.40 -0.29 -19.99
N ARG A 54 1.69 0.55 -18.98
CA ARG A 54 2.34 1.84 -19.23
C ARG A 54 3.77 1.67 -19.73
N VAL A 55 4.51 0.72 -19.16
CA VAL A 55 5.87 0.39 -19.61
C VAL A 55 5.85 -0.08 -21.06
N THR A 56 4.96 -1.01 -21.42
CA THR A 56 4.86 -1.51 -22.80
C THR A 56 4.51 -0.40 -23.80
N ASN A 57 3.67 0.56 -23.40
CA ASN A 57 3.34 1.71 -24.26
C ASN A 57 4.54 2.65 -24.45
N ILE A 58 5.32 2.86 -23.39
CA ILE A 58 6.56 3.66 -23.45
C ILE A 58 7.57 2.96 -24.38
N ASP A 59 7.78 1.66 -24.21
CA ASP A 59 8.71 0.88 -25.03
C ASP A 59 8.30 0.89 -26.51
N ALA A 60 7.00 0.75 -26.79
CA ALA A 60 6.47 0.87 -28.15
C ALA A 60 6.75 2.24 -28.75
N ARG A 61 6.52 3.33 -27.98
CA ARG A 61 6.79 4.69 -28.46
C ARG A 61 8.30 4.94 -28.66
N CYS A 62 9.16 4.39 -27.80
CA CYS A 62 10.61 4.45 -28.00
C CYS A 62 11.02 3.77 -29.32
N ALA A 63 10.48 2.59 -29.61
CA ALA A 63 10.76 1.88 -30.86
C ALA A 63 10.26 2.65 -32.11
N GLU A 64 9.11 3.31 -32.02
CA GLU A 64 8.63 4.22 -33.07
C GLU A 64 9.58 5.39 -33.28
N ILE A 65 10.01 6.04 -32.20
CA ILE A 65 10.95 7.17 -32.24
C ILE A 65 12.28 6.74 -32.87
N ASP A 66 12.80 5.55 -32.55
CA ASP A 66 14.05 5.07 -33.13
C ASP A 66 13.92 4.83 -34.64
N ARG A 67 12.78 4.30 -35.11
CA ARG A 67 12.50 4.19 -36.55
C ARG A 67 12.38 5.55 -37.23
N GLU A 68 11.65 6.50 -36.62
CA GLU A 68 11.54 7.87 -37.11
C GLU A 68 12.93 8.52 -37.21
N LYS A 69 13.80 8.30 -36.22
CA LYS A 69 15.20 8.79 -36.24
C LYS A 69 16.01 8.16 -37.36
N GLU A 70 15.94 6.84 -37.55
CA GLU A 70 16.64 6.16 -38.65
C GLU A 70 16.21 6.69 -40.02
N GLN A 71 14.90 6.91 -40.21
CA GLN A 71 14.38 7.51 -41.44
C GLN A 71 14.95 8.92 -41.68
N LEU A 72 14.97 9.76 -40.65
CA LEU A 72 15.52 11.11 -40.75
C LEU A 72 17.02 11.10 -41.00
N LEU A 73 17.78 10.24 -40.33
CA LEU A 73 19.22 10.07 -40.53
C LEU A 73 19.53 9.62 -41.96
N GLY A 74 18.74 8.68 -42.50
CA GLY A 74 18.83 8.24 -43.89
C GLY A 74 18.60 9.37 -44.89
N LEU A 75 17.59 10.23 -44.64
CA LEU A 75 17.33 11.41 -45.48
C LEU A 75 18.44 12.47 -45.40
N LEU A 76 19.08 12.60 -44.24
CA LEU A 76 20.18 13.55 -44.00
C LEU A 76 21.54 13.03 -44.50
N GLY A 77 21.68 11.74 -44.76
CA GLY A 77 22.97 11.12 -45.12
C GLY A 77 23.98 11.10 -43.96
N VAL A 78 23.49 11.18 -42.71
CA VAL A 78 24.33 11.19 -41.49
C VAL A 78 24.15 9.85 -40.78
N GLU A 79 25.24 9.15 -40.47
CA GLU A 79 25.16 7.81 -39.87
C GLU A 79 24.70 7.81 -38.41
N SER A 80 25.05 8.84 -37.62
CA SER A 80 24.61 8.95 -36.22
C SER A 80 24.72 10.37 -35.67
N ILE A 81 23.86 10.71 -34.70
CA ILE A 81 23.96 11.93 -33.90
C ILE A 81 24.50 11.54 -32.53
N PRO A 82 25.58 12.19 -32.03
CA PRO A 82 26.15 11.86 -30.73
C PRO A 82 25.12 12.14 -29.62
N ALA A 83 24.89 11.14 -28.77
CA ALA A 83 23.99 11.27 -27.63
C ALA A 83 24.55 12.30 -26.63
N GLN A 84 23.87 13.44 -26.47
CA GLN A 84 24.30 14.54 -25.60
C GLN A 84 23.96 14.33 -24.11
N ILE A 85 23.28 13.25 -23.74
CA ILE A 85 22.91 12.99 -22.34
C ILE A 85 23.95 12.05 -21.73
N PRO A 86 24.80 12.50 -20.79
CA PRO A 86 25.74 11.61 -20.11
C PRO A 86 24.96 10.63 -19.23
N ALA A 87 25.16 9.33 -19.46
CA ALA A 87 24.54 8.25 -18.69
C ALA A 87 24.74 8.38 -17.17
N ALA A 88 25.79 9.08 -16.73
CA ALA A 88 26.06 9.40 -15.32
C ALA A 88 24.94 10.21 -14.65
N ALA A 89 24.27 11.13 -15.37
CA ALA A 89 23.24 12.00 -14.79
C ALA A 89 21.92 11.27 -14.47
N LEU A 90 21.67 10.10 -15.09
CA LEU A 90 20.47 9.30 -14.87
C LEU A 90 20.59 8.35 -13.66
N ALA A 91 21.81 8.06 -13.21
CA ALA A 91 22.07 7.12 -12.10
C ALA A 91 21.84 7.74 -10.71
N ASP A 92 21.95 9.06 -10.57
CA ASP A 92 21.83 9.77 -9.28
C ASP A 92 20.39 9.83 -8.74
N GLY A 93 19.37 9.58 -9.57
CA GLY A 93 17.96 9.60 -9.16
C GLY A 93 17.54 8.42 -8.27
N ALA A 94 18.32 7.33 -8.22
CA ALA A 94 17.95 6.11 -7.50
C ALA A 94 18.35 6.13 -6.01
N GLN A 95 19.29 6.98 -5.60
CA GLN A 95 19.86 6.96 -4.24
C GLN A 95 19.18 7.95 -3.26
N ALA A 96 18.34 8.87 -3.74
CA ALA A 96 17.72 9.90 -2.90
C ALA A 96 16.47 9.45 -2.10
N ALA A 97 15.93 8.24 -2.33
CA ALA A 97 14.73 7.75 -1.65
C ALA A 97 15.02 7.00 -0.32
N GLY A 98 16.28 7.01 0.15
CA GLY A 98 16.75 6.17 1.26
C GLY A 98 17.30 6.91 2.47
N ALA A 99 16.78 8.08 2.85
CA ALA A 99 17.10 8.69 4.15
C ALA A 99 16.06 9.74 4.59
N ARG A 100 14.92 9.28 5.12
CA ARG A 100 14.11 10.14 5.99
C ARG A 100 14.60 9.96 7.44
N PRO A 101 15.22 10.95 8.08
CA PRO A 101 15.52 10.86 9.50
C PRO A 101 14.21 10.82 10.29
N SER A 102 14.06 9.80 11.13
CA SER A 102 12.96 9.67 12.09
C SER A 102 13.03 10.82 13.10
N ARG A 103 12.27 11.90 12.88
CA ARG A 103 12.00 12.88 13.93
C ARG A 103 11.06 12.24 14.94
N GLY A 104 11.60 12.04 16.14
CA GLY A 104 11.02 11.28 17.23
C GLY A 104 9.67 11.79 17.72
N SER A 105 8.98 10.87 18.39
CA SER A 105 7.82 11.15 19.23
C SER A 105 8.24 11.90 20.49
N PRO A 106 7.49 12.94 20.90
CA PRO A 106 7.28 13.20 22.30
C PRO A 106 5.83 12.89 22.66
N GLN A 107 5.73 12.17 23.76
CA GLN A 107 4.54 11.78 24.49
C GLN A 107 3.86 13.02 25.11
N GLY A 108 2.54 13.14 24.95
CA GLY A 108 1.66 13.93 25.84
C GLY A 108 0.86 15.08 25.21
N ASP A 109 -0.47 14.93 25.10
CA ASP A 109 -1.45 15.67 25.93
C ASP A 109 -2.91 15.28 25.54
N PRO A 110 -3.70 14.62 26.41
CA PRO A 110 -5.08 14.21 26.12
C PRO A 110 -6.15 15.33 26.25
N ARG A 111 -5.78 16.61 26.32
CA ARG A 111 -6.74 17.72 26.55
C ARG A 111 -7.17 18.55 25.34
N ARG A 112 -6.92 18.13 24.09
CA ARG A 112 -7.47 18.82 22.90
C ARG A 112 -8.86 18.31 22.50
N THR A 113 -9.79 18.42 23.45
CA THR A 113 -11.23 18.29 23.22
C THR A 113 -11.79 19.55 22.56
N ARG A 114 -12.28 19.45 21.31
CA ARG A 114 -13.67 19.75 20.88
C ARG A 114 -13.79 19.96 19.35
N PRO A 115 -14.96 19.63 18.77
CA PRO A 115 -15.16 19.52 17.33
C PRO A 115 -15.46 20.88 16.69
N ARG A 116 -15.04 21.07 15.43
CA ARG A 116 -15.45 22.22 14.61
C ARG A 116 -16.36 21.75 13.48
N ALA A 117 -17.52 22.42 13.45
CA ALA A 117 -18.70 22.29 12.62
C ALA A 117 -18.52 21.93 11.14
N ALA A 118 -19.58 21.26 10.66
CA ALA A 118 -19.93 20.89 9.30
C ALA A 118 -19.64 21.97 8.24
N ALA A 119 -18.98 21.56 7.17
CA ALA A 119 -19.12 22.18 5.86
C ALA A 119 -19.89 21.17 4.98
N GLN A 120 -21.12 21.52 4.66
CA GLN A 120 -21.98 20.81 3.71
C GLN A 120 -21.47 21.09 2.30
N THR A 121 -21.26 20.06 1.49
CA THR A 121 -21.17 20.15 0.03
C THR A 121 -22.34 19.36 -0.57
N PRO A 122 -23.08 19.93 -1.54
CA PRO A 122 -24.31 19.31 -2.05
C PRO A 122 -24.02 18.07 -2.92
N PRO A 123 -24.95 17.10 -2.97
CA PRO A 123 -24.82 15.93 -3.83
C PRO A 123 -25.05 16.31 -5.30
N THR A 124 -24.09 15.98 -6.16
CA THR A 124 -24.26 16.02 -7.62
C THR A 124 -25.07 14.79 -8.06
N GLU A 125 -26.29 15.02 -8.52
CA GLU A 125 -27.12 14.02 -9.18
C GLU A 125 -26.43 13.52 -10.46
N THR A 126 -26.29 12.20 -10.62
CA THR A 126 -26.11 11.57 -11.93
C THR A 126 -26.83 10.22 -12.00
N VAL A 127 -27.99 10.26 -12.67
CA VAL A 127 -28.56 9.30 -13.63
C VAL A 127 -28.74 7.82 -13.21
N SER A 128 -30.00 7.52 -12.86
CA SER A 128 -30.79 6.32 -13.20
C SER A 128 -30.03 5.05 -13.65
N ALA A 129 -29.86 4.10 -12.74
CA ALA A 129 -29.51 2.71 -13.07
C ALA A 129 -30.79 1.88 -13.29
N GLU A 130 -30.97 1.32 -14.49
CA GLU A 130 -32.04 0.34 -14.77
C GLU A 130 -31.80 -0.98 -14.01
N PRO A 131 -32.86 -1.64 -13.49
CA PRO A 131 -32.72 -2.92 -12.82
C PRO A 131 -32.55 -4.07 -13.82
N VAL A 132 -31.47 -4.84 -13.65
CA VAL A 132 -31.20 -6.08 -14.40
C VAL A 132 -32.25 -7.14 -14.03
N LYS A 133 -33.09 -7.53 -14.99
CA LYS A 133 -34.07 -8.61 -14.83
C LYS A 133 -33.39 -9.96 -14.93
N ILE A 134 -33.26 -10.65 -13.79
CA ILE A 134 -32.87 -12.06 -13.75
C ILE A 134 -34.14 -12.89 -14.02
N ARG A 135 -34.12 -13.73 -15.07
CA ARG A 135 -35.17 -14.73 -15.32
C ARG A 135 -34.78 -16.04 -14.65
N TYR A 136 -35.72 -16.63 -13.94
CA TYR A 136 -35.66 -18.02 -13.45
C TYR A 136 -36.02 -18.98 -14.57
#